data_AF-A0A4U8W5M9-F1
#
_entry.id   AF-A0A4U8W5M9-F1
#
_cell.length_a   1.000
_cell.length_b   1.000
_cell.length_c   1.000
_cell.angle_alpha   90.00
_cell.angle_beta   90.00
_cell.angle_gamma   90.00
#
_symmetry.space_group_name_H-M   'P 1'
#
loop_
_entity.id
_entity.type
_entity.pdbx_description
1 polymer ?
#
loop_
_entity_poly.entity_id
_entity_poly.type
_entity_poly.pdbx_seq_one_letter_code
_entity_poly.pdbx_strand_id
1 'polypeptide(L)'
;MVHAFVHTVDPAAEPSEDVLIRVGGPRFGLIVSKAVGNAVIRHRVARRLRHICAEMRTEIPVEADIVIRALPGAATADPAELLRQLRGAARKLGLGPAVRSGEPA
;
A
#
# COMPACT_ATOMS: atom_id res chain seq x y z
N MET A 1 -7.64 10.03 -6.45
CA MET A 1 -8.72 9.64 -5.52
C MET A 1 -8.23 8.81 -4.35
N VAL A 2 -6.96 8.41 -4.38
CA VAL A 2 -6.30 7.67 -3.32
C VAL A 2 -4.95 8.33 -3.09
N HIS A 3 -4.54 8.53 -1.83
CA HIS A 3 -3.17 8.97 -1.50
C HIS A 3 -2.41 7.80 -0.89
N ALA A 4 -1.17 7.59 -1.33
CA ALA A 4 -0.29 6.55 -0.80
C ALA A 4 0.93 7.19 -0.12
N PHE A 5 1.28 6.70 1.06
CA PHE A 5 2.50 7.04 1.79
C PHE A 5 3.33 5.78 1.99
N VAL A 6 4.66 5.89 1.91
CA VAL A 6 5.59 4.76 2.08
C VAL A 6 6.51 5.05 3.23
N HIS A 7 6.70 4.05 4.08
CA HIS A 7 7.83 3.97 4.97
C HIS A 7 8.74 2.83 4.50
N THR A 8 10.01 3.16 4.25
CA THR A 8 11.07 2.18 3.95
C THR A 8 12.05 2.21 5.11
N VAL A 9 12.26 1.06 5.75
CA VAL A 9 13.33 0.91 6.74
C VAL A 9 14.61 0.57 5.99
N ASP A 10 15.69 1.30 6.26
CA ASP A 10 17.01 1.02 5.69
C ASP A 10 17.60 -0.23 6.38
N PRO A 11 17.85 -1.34 5.66
CA PRO A 11 18.45 -2.52 6.27
C PRO A 11 19.92 -2.31 6.68
N ALA A 12 20.57 -1.23 6.24
CA ALA A 12 21.95 -0.87 6.60
C ALA A 12 22.04 0.09 7.79
N ALA A 13 20.91 0.53 8.35
CA ALA A 13 20.92 1.33 9.57
C ALA A 13 21.33 0.45 10.77
N GLU A 14 22.33 0.92 11.53
CA GLU A 14 22.72 0.34 12.82
C GLU A 14 21.47 0.08 13.67
N PRO A 15 21.32 -1.11 14.29
CA PRO A 15 20.12 -1.45 15.05
C PRO A 15 20.00 -0.52 16.26
N SER A 16 19.22 0.55 16.11
CA SER A 16 18.77 1.37 17.24
C SER A 16 17.80 0.54 18.10
N GLU A 17 17.76 0.82 19.41
CA GLU A 17 17.04 0.03 20.42
C GLU A 17 15.53 -0.15 20.15
N ASP A 18 14.97 0.55 19.15
CA ASP A 18 13.61 0.37 18.63
C ASP A 18 13.57 -0.60 17.43
N VAL A 19 13.86 -1.88 17.68
CA VAL A 19 13.63 -2.94 16.68
C VAL A 19 12.12 -3.15 16.53
N LEU A 20 11.50 -2.47 15.57
CA LEU A 20 10.11 -2.71 15.19
C LEU A 20 9.96 -4.15 14.67
N ILE A 21 9.28 -5.01 15.43
CA ILE A 21 9.00 -6.38 15.00
C ILE A 21 8.11 -6.36 13.75
N ARG A 22 8.69 -6.76 12.63
CA ARG A 22 8.02 -6.89 11.34
C ARG A 22 7.98 -8.35 10.92
N VAL A 23 6.78 -8.87 10.68
CA VAL A 23 6.58 -10.26 10.23
C VAL A 23 5.92 -10.25 8.85
N GLY A 24 6.67 -10.70 7.85
CA GLY A 24 6.23 -10.74 6.45
C GLY A 24 6.15 -9.36 5.77
N GLY A 25 5.69 -9.34 4.51
CA GLY A 25 5.48 -8.12 3.73
C GLY A 25 5.06 -8.39 2.27
N PRO A 26 4.81 -7.33 1.47
CA PRO A 26 4.59 -5.92 1.84
C PRO A 26 3.33 -5.69 2.71
N ARG A 27 3.31 -4.60 3.49
CA ARG A 27 2.17 -4.25 4.37
C ARG A 27 1.36 -3.10 3.79
N PHE A 28 0.03 -3.24 3.78
CA PHE A 28 -0.89 -2.22 3.30
C PHE A 28 -1.85 -1.78 4.41
N GLY A 29 -1.74 -0.52 4.84
CA GLY A 29 -2.71 0.15 5.70
C GLY A 29 -3.77 0.85 4.86
N LEU A 30 -5.05 0.72 5.21
CA LEU A 30 -6.15 1.38 4.50
C LEU A 30 -6.86 2.39 5.41
N ILE A 31 -6.97 3.64 4.93
CA ILE A 31 -7.72 4.72 5.60
C ILE A 31 -8.92 5.08 4.73
N VAL A 32 -10.13 4.81 5.21
CA VAL A 32 -11.37 5.20 4.50
C VAL A 32 -12.14 6.23 5.33
N SER A 33 -12.04 7.49 4.91
CA SER A 33 -12.64 8.62 5.64
C SER A 33 -14.18 8.60 5.61
N LYS A 34 -14.81 9.29 6.56
CA LYS A 34 -16.29 9.45 6.61
C LYS A 34 -16.85 10.09 5.34
N ALA A 35 -16.08 10.96 4.67
CA ALA A 35 -16.47 11.66 3.45
C ALA A 35 -16.67 10.72 2.24
N VAL A 36 -16.21 9.46 2.32
CA VAL A 36 -16.42 8.45 1.26
C VAL A 36 -17.86 7.93 1.23
N GLY A 37 -18.55 7.95 2.37
CA GLY A 37 -19.94 7.52 2.47
C GLY A 37 -20.23 6.76 3.76
N ASN A 38 -21.40 6.12 3.79
CA ASN A 38 -21.83 5.31 4.94
C ASN A 38 -20.94 4.08 5.16
N ALA A 39 -21.14 3.36 6.27
CA ALA A 39 -20.34 2.20 6.64
C ALA A 39 -20.28 1.12 5.54
N VAL A 40 -21.41 0.87 4.85
CA VAL A 40 -21.49 -0.13 3.78
C VAL A 40 -20.62 0.26 2.59
N ILE A 41 -20.69 1.51 2.15
CA ILE A 41 -19.85 2.05 1.07
C ILE A 41 -18.38 1.97 1.49
N ARG A 42 -18.03 2.41 2.70
CA ARG A 42 -16.64 2.37 3.19
C ARG A 42 -16.08 0.96 3.25
N HIS A 43 -16.85 -0.01 3.74
CA HIS A 43 -16.43 -1.42 3.77
C HIS A 43 -16.30 -2.03 2.37
N ARG A 44 -17.19 -1.66 1.43
CA ARG A 44 -17.07 -2.06 0.04
C ARG A 44 -15.78 -1.53 -0.59
N VAL A 45 -15.47 -0.25 -0.38
CA VAL A 45 -14.21 0.38 -0.84
C VAL A 45 -13.01 -0.31 -0.22
N ALA A 46 -12.99 -0.51 1.10
CA ALA A 46 -11.89 -1.20 1.78
C ALA A 46 -11.70 -2.64 1.26
N ARG A 47 -12.79 -3.37 1.01
CA ARG A 47 -12.72 -4.72 0.44
C ARG A 47 -12.12 -4.71 -0.97
N ARG A 48 -12.58 -3.81 -1.84
CA ARG A 48 -12.03 -3.66 -3.20
C ARG A 48 -10.54 -3.31 -3.17
N LEU A 49 -10.15 -2.35 -2.33
CA LEU A 49 -8.75 -1.96 -2.16
C LEU A 49 -7.88 -3.12 -1.67
N ARG A 50 -8.38 -3.96 -0.75
CA ARG A 50 -7.66 -5.17 -0.30
C ARG A 50 -7.38 -6.14 -1.44
N HIS A 51 -8.36 -6.39 -2.32
CA HIS A 51 -8.15 -7.25 -3.48
C HIS A 51 -7.08 -6.69 -4.42
N ILE A 52 -7.11 -5.38 -4.68
CA ILE A 52 -6.12 -4.69 -5.51
C ILE A 52 -4.72 -4.78 -4.87
N CYS A 53 -4.61 -4.55 -3.56
CA CYS A 53 -3.33 -4.65 -2.85
C CYS A 53 -2.76 -6.07 -2.87
N ALA A 54 -3.63 -7.10 -2.84
CA ALA A 54 -3.22 -8.49 -2.97
C ALA A 54 -2.63 -8.79 -4.35
N GLU A 55 -3.21 -8.24 -5.43
CA GLU A 55 -2.66 -8.34 -6.79
C GLU A 55 -1.31 -7.63 -6.90
N MET A 56 -1.19 -6.43 -6.32
CA MET A 56 0.05 -5.65 -6.37
C MET A 56 1.16 -6.17 -5.46
N ARG A 57 0.89 -7.16 -4.60
CA ARG A 57 1.84 -7.65 -3.61
C ARG A 57 3.19 -8.08 -4.21
N THR A 58 3.18 -8.65 -5.42
CA THR A 58 4.37 -9.13 -6.13
C THR A 58 5.13 -8.01 -6.86
N GLU A 59 4.51 -6.84 -7.05
CA GLU A 59 5.10 -5.69 -7.72
C GLU A 59 5.83 -4.74 -6.74
N ILE A 60 5.62 -4.94 -5.44
CA ILE A 60 6.07 -4.05 -4.36
C ILE A 60 7.16 -4.73 -3.53
N PRO A 61 8.23 -4.01 -3.14
CA PRO A 61 9.28 -4.54 -2.26
C PRO A 61 8.72 -5.08 -0.95
N VAL A 62 9.25 -6.18 -0.45
CA VAL A 62 8.70 -6.81 0.76
C VAL A 62 8.87 -5.93 1.99
N GLU A 63 9.85 -5.04 2.00
CA GLU A 63 10.20 -4.08 3.06
C GLU A 63 9.27 -2.87 3.11
N ALA A 64 8.45 -2.67 2.07
CA ALA A 64 7.60 -1.49 1.98
C ALA A 64 6.38 -1.58 2.90
N ASP A 65 6.16 -0.50 3.65
CA ASP A 65 4.93 -0.27 4.40
C ASP A 65 4.16 0.88 3.74
N ILE A 66 2.97 0.58 3.22
CA ILE A 66 2.19 1.48 2.36
C ILE A 66 0.86 1.84 3.03
N VAL A 67 0.58 3.13 3.21
CA VAL A 67 -0.70 3.62 3.73
C VAL A 67 -1.51 4.26 2.62
N ILE A 68 -2.73 3.78 2.41
CA ILE A 68 -3.62 4.13 1.31
C ILE A 68 -4.85 4.85 1.87
N ARG A 69 -4.98 6.15 1.59
CA ARG A 69 -6.13 6.97 1.98
C ARG A 69 -7.13 7.09 0.84
N ALA A 70 -8.34 6.56 1.00
CA ALA A 70 -9.45 6.73 0.07
C ALA A 70 -10.12 8.10 0.24
N LEU A 71 -10.25 8.84 -0.87
CA LEU A 71 -10.98 10.11 -0.98
C LEU A 71 -12.41 9.87 -1.51
N PRO A 72 -13.33 10.84 -1.43
CA PRO A 72 -14.75 10.64 -1.73
C PRO A 72 -15.07 9.95 -3.05
N GLY A 73 -14.31 10.24 -4.12
CA GLY A 73 -14.53 9.58 -5.41
C GLY A 73 -14.39 8.05 -5.37
N ALA A 74 -13.69 7.47 -4.37
CA ALA A 74 -13.39 6.04 -4.33
C ALA A 74 -14.65 5.17 -4.20
N ALA A 75 -15.76 5.79 -3.76
CA ALA A 75 -17.06 5.16 -3.67
C ALA A 75 -17.60 4.68 -5.03
N THR A 76 -17.35 5.44 -6.10
CA THR A 76 -17.92 5.21 -7.43
C THR A 76 -16.89 4.79 -8.47
N ALA A 77 -15.61 4.84 -8.15
CA ALA A 77 -14.56 4.45 -9.07
C ALA A 77 -14.61 2.96 -9.43
N ASP A 78 -14.32 2.70 -10.70
CA ASP A 78 -14.14 1.37 -11.25
C ASP A 78 -12.85 0.72 -10.67
N PRO A 79 -12.84 -0.60 -10.37
CA PRO A 79 -11.66 -1.26 -9.83
C PRO A 79 -10.42 -1.13 -10.72
N ALA A 80 -10.56 -1.14 -12.05
CA ALA A 80 -9.43 -0.98 -12.95
C ALA A 80 -8.82 0.42 -12.86
N GLU A 81 -9.64 1.45 -12.66
CA GLU A 81 -9.15 2.81 -12.42
C GLU A 81 -8.41 2.92 -11.08
N LEU A 82 -8.96 2.33 -10.02
CA LEU A 82 -8.29 2.30 -8.72
C LEU A 82 -6.92 1.61 -8.82
N LEU A 83 -6.83 0.47 -9.51
CA LEU A 83 -5.58 -0.24 -9.74
C LEU A 83 -4.56 0.62 -10.51
N ARG A 84 -4.99 1.31 -11.59
CA ARG A 84 -4.12 2.25 -12.32
C ARG A 84 -3.62 3.38 -11.44
N GLN A 85 -4.48 3.95 -10.59
CA GLN A 85 -4.08 5.01 -9.67
C GLN A 85 -3.09 4.51 -8.62
N LEU A 86 -3.31 3.32 -8.05
CA LEU A 86 -2.38 2.74 -7.08
C LEU A 86 -1.02 2.41 -7.71
N ARG A 87 -0.97 1.77 -8.89
CA ARG A 87 0.29 1.52 -9.62
C ARG A 87 0.99 2.83 -9.99
N GLY A 88 0.23 3.84 -10.41
CA GLY A 88 0.76 5.17 -10.67
C GLY A 88 1.38 5.82 -9.43
N ALA A 89 0.71 5.70 -8.28
CA ALA A 89 1.23 6.19 -7.01
C ALA A 89 2.48 5.42 -6.56
N ALA A 90 2.47 4.09 -6.64
CA ALA A 90 3.62 3.25 -6.30
C ALA A 90 4.87 3.65 -7.11
N ARG A 91 4.74 3.80 -8.44
CA ARG A 91 5.85 4.30 -9.29
C ARG A 91 6.35 5.68 -8.88
N LYS A 92 5.45 6.61 -8.55
CA LYS A 92 5.83 7.96 -8.08
C LYS A 92 6.56 7.93 -6.75
N LEU A 93 6.28 6.93 -5.92
CA LEU A 93 6.92 6.72 -4.62
C LEU A 93 8.22 5.91 -4.73
N GLY A 94 8.68 5.60 -5.95
CA GLY A 94 9.89 4.80 -6.17
C GLY A 94 9.70 3.32 -5.84
N LEU A 95 8.47 2.88 -5.58
CA LEU A 95 8.10 1.47 -5.43
C LEU A 95 7.94 0.85 -6.82
N GLY A 96 9.07 0.72 -7.53
CA GLY A 96 9.17 -0.18 -8.67
C GLY A 96 9.36 -1.62 -8.18
N PRO A 97 9.31 -2.62 -9.09
CA PRO A 97 9.69 -3.98 -8.73
C PRO A 97 11.11 -3.91 -8.16
N ALA A 98 11.23 -4.12 -6.86
CA ALA A 98 12.54 -4.23 -6.23
C ALA A 98 13.26 -5.35 -6.96
N VAL A 99 14.38 -5.00 -7.59
CA VAL A 99 15.47 -5.95 -7.78
C VAL A 99 15.63 -6.64 -6.43
N ARG A 100 15.60 -7.98 -6.44
CA ARG A 100 15.73 -8.84 -5.26
C ARG A 100 17.07 -8.52 -4.57
N SER A 101 17.10 -7.49 -3.73
CA SER A 101 18.23 -7.17 -2.87
C SER A 101 18.11 -8.05 -1.63
N GLY A 102 18.52 -9.31 -1.76
CA GLY A 102 18.50 -10.25 -0.65
C GLY A 102 18.48 -11.71 -1.06
N GLU A 103 19.50 -12.16 -1.80
CA GLU A 103 19.90 -13.57 -1.83
C GLU A 103 21.22 -13.71 -1.05
N PRO A 104 21.21 -14.19 0.20
CA PRO A 104 22.40 -14.69 0.84
C PRO A 104 22.52 -16.21 0.57
N ALA A 105 23.59 -16.56 -0.16
CA ALA A 105 24.25 -17.87 -0.31
C ALA A 105 23.46 -19.05 -0.91
#